data_AF-A0A820FAK2-F1
#
_entry.id   AF-A0A820FAK2-F1
#
_cell.length_a   1.000
_cell.length_b   1.000
_cell.length_c   1.000
_cell.angle_alpha   90.00
_cell.angle_beta   90.00
_cell.angle_gamma   90.00
#
_symmetry.space_group_name_H-M   'P 1'
#
loop_
_entity.id
_entity.type
_entity.pdbx_description
1 polymer ?
#
loop_
_entity_poly.entity_id
_entity_poly.type
_entity_poly.pdbx_seq_one_letter_code
_entity_poly.pdbx_strand_id
1 'polypeptide(L)'
;SSIKGINTSGKSWMKNILDTSSKVITEGVQQVKQTLATNVPTTSTAGTSPGSGHHFEVDLSYISTKVIVMSTPRDNPSEISGRQSAELIRDLLDTKHSQSYMLFSLDQQHRNHSTYRKEIFHNKVIDLPLADEKHSPRLIDVLCFCQKVSSFLLESTSNTAVIHCADGRNQIAFAACSLIAYHGIFQQVDHIVRYYEARRCAHPLL
;
A
#
# COMPACT_ATOMS: atom_id res chain seq x y z
N SER A 1 10.08 -48.35 18.29
CA SER A 1 11.15 -47.34 18.43
C SER A 1 10.52 -46.05 18.92
N SER A 2 10.65 -45.74 20.21
CA SER A 2 10.03 -44.55 20.82
C SER A 2 11.00 -43.37 20.71
N ILE A 3 10.57 -42.28 20.08
CA ILE A 3 11.39 -41.07 19.91
C ILE A 3 11.58 -40.47 21.31
N LYS A 4 12.81 -40.57 21.83
CA LYS A 4 13.19 -40.02 23.14
C LYS A 4 12.89 -38.52 23.18
N GLY A 5 12.15 -38.13 24.23
CA GLY A 5 11.63 -36.78 24.42
C GLY A 5 12.69 -35.69 24.39
N ILE A 6 12.31 -34.56 23.84
CA ILE A 6 13.05 -33.29 23.88
C ILE A 6 13.35 -32.96 25.36
N ASN A 7 14.63 -32.83 25.71
CA ASN A 7 15.07 -32.49 27.06
C ASN A 7 14.54 -31.10 27.49
N THR A 8 14.56 -30.81 28.79
CA THR A 8 14.06 -29.54 29.36
C THR A 8 14.73 -28.30 28.74
N SER A 9 16.01 -28.40 28.38
CA SER A 9 16.74 -27.35 27.65
C SER A 9 16.18 -27.10 26.25
N GLY A 10 15.81 -28.14 25.52
CA GLY A 10 15.18 -28.03 24.20
C GLY A 10 13.77 -27.45 24.26
N LYS A 11 12.99 -27.76 25.31
CA LYS A 11 11.69 -27.12 25.55
C LYS A 11 11.83 -25.63 25.87
N SER A 12 12.82 -25.26 26.69
CA SER A 12 13.13 -23.86 27.01
C SER A 12 13.58 -23.09 25.78
N TRP A 13 14.45 -23.68 24.95
CA TRP A 13 14.91 -23.10 23.71
C TRP A 13 13.78 -22.85 22.70
N MET A 14 12.89 -23.84 22.49
CA MET A 14 11.72 -23.66 21.62
C MET A 14 10.77 -22.57 22.14
N LYS A 15 10.54 -22.50 23.45
CA LYS A 15 9.73 -21.44 24.06
C LYS A 15 10.35 -20.05 23.81
N ASN A 16 11.65 -19.90 24.02
CA ASN A 16 12.35 -18.64 23.77
C ASN A 16 12.26 -18.20 22.30
N ILE A 17 12.33 -19.14 21.35
CA ILE A 17 12.12 -18.83 19.93
C ILE A 17 10.71 -18.33 19.67
N LEU A 18 9.69 -19.02 20.21
CA LEU A 18 8.30 -18.62 20.05
C LEU A 18 8.04 -17.24 20.67
N ASP A 19 8.53 -17.00 21.89
CA ASP A 19 8.37 -15.74 22.61
C ASP A 19 9.08 -14.59 21.88
N THR A 20 10.31 -14.81 21.40
CA THR A 20 11.07 -13.81 20.63
C THR A 20 10.37 -13.52 19.30
N SER A 21 9.93 -14.55 18.58
CA SER A 21 9.23 -14.40 17.31
C SER A 21 7.91 -13.66 17.49
N SER A 22 7.14 -14.01 18.53
CA SER A 22 5.88 -13.35 18.87
C SER A 22 6.09 -11.88 19.23
N LYS A 23 7.15 -11.57 19.99
CA LYS A 23 7.52 -10.19 20.33
C LYS A 23 7.87 -9.37 19.09
N VAL A 24 8.74 -9.88 18.22
CA VAL A 24 9.13 -9.21 16.96
C VAL A 24 7.91 -8.95 16.08
N ILE A 25 7.02 -9.93 15.93
CA ILE A 25 5.78 -9.78 15.15
C ILE A 25 4.88 -8.72 15.79
N THR A 26 4.68 -8.77 17.11
CA THR A 26 3.78 -7.86 17.81
C THR A 26 4.31 -6.43 17.76
N GLU A 27 5.59 -6.22 18.06
CA GLU A 27 6.24 -4.90 18.01
C GLU A 27 6.23 -4.33 16.58
N GLY A 28 6.53 -5.15 15.57
CA GLY A 28 6.44 -4.75 14.16
C GLY A 28 5.02 -4.36 13.76
N VAL A 29 4.01 -5.15 14.13
CA VAL A 29 2.59 -4.84 13.88
C VAL A 29 2.19 -3.54 14.58
N GLN A 30 2.60 -3.32 15.84
CA GLN A 30 2.32 -2.07 16.56
C GLN A 30 3.02 -0.87 15.92
N GLN A 31 4.26 -1.02 15.45
CA GLN A 31 4.99 0.05 14.79
C GLN A 31 4.30 0.46 13.48
N VAL A 32 3.91 -0.50 12.63
CA VAL A 32 3.14 -0.16 11.41
C VAL A 32 1.77 0.38 11.76
N LYS A 33 1.08 -0.17 12.76
CA LYS A 33 -0.19 0.37 13.26
C LYS A 33 -0.04 1.83 13.65
N GLN A 34 1.01 2.18 14.38
CA GLN A 34 1.31 3.55 14.76
C GLN A 34 1.58 4.40 13.52
N THR A 35 2.40 3.93 12.57
CA THR A 35 2.68 4.63 11.30
C THR A 35 1.40 4.92 10.51
N LEU A 36 0.47 3.96 10.44
CA LEU A 36 -0.79 4.12 9.74
C LEU A 36 -1.79 5.00 10.51
N ALA A 37 -1.75 4.96 11.85
CA ALA A 37 -2.64 5.74 12.72
C ALA A 37 -2.18 7.19 12.93
N THR A 38 -0.88 7.50 12.86
CA THR A 38 -0.34 8.72 13.46
C THR A 38 -0.51 10.02 12.68
N ASN A 39 -0.94 10.04 11.43
CA ASN A 39 -1.00 11.33 10.75
C ASN A 39 -2.13 11.40 9.71
N VAL A 40 -3.10 12.26 10.04
CA VAL A 40 -4.06 12.90 9.14
C VAL A 40 -3.32 14.05 8.45
N PRO A 41 -3.20 14.10 7.12
CA PRO A 41 -2.82 15.35 6.47
C PRO A 41 -3.90 16.38 6.78
N THR A 42 -3.56 17.48 7.46
CA THR A 42 -4.45 18.65 7.67
C THR A 42 -4.77 19.37 6.35
N THR A 43 -4.17 18.92 5.25
CA THR A 43 -4.36 19.38 3.89
C THR A 43 -4.33 18.18 2.97
N SER A 44 -5.50 17.72 2.53
CA SER A 44 -5.65 16.96 1.29
C SER A 44 -5.32 17.88 0.11
N THR A 45 -4.04 18.21 -0.09
CA THR A 45 -3.64 18.87 -1.32
C THR A 45 -3.45 17.79 -2.36
N ALA A 46 -4.44 17.68 -3.25
CA ALA A 46 -4.23 17.58 -4.69
C ALA A 46 -2.77 17.92 -5.05
N GLY A 47 -2.01 16.94 -5.55
CA GLY A 47 -0.64 17.17 -6.01
C GLY A 47 -0.65 18.15 -7.18
N THR A 48 -0.56 19.44 -6.90
CA THR A 48 -0.46 20.49 -7.93
C THR A 48 1.02 20.64 -8.27
N SER A 49 1.38 20.43 -9.54
CA SER A 49 2.74 20.68 -10.03
C SER A 49 3.02 22.19 -10.05
N PRO A 50 4.19 22.67 -9.57
CA PRO A 50 4.53 24.08 -9.63
C PRO A 50 4.99 24.43 -11.05
N GLY A 51 4.10 25.07 -11.83
CA GLY A 51 4.47 25.72 -13.10
C GLY A 51 3.68 25.27 -14.32
N SER A 52 2.39 25.62 -14.37
CA SER A 52 1.66 26.01 -15.58
C SER A 52 0.17 26.11 -15.24
N GLY A 53 -0.51 27.15 -15.74
CA GLY A 53 -1.88 27.52 -15.40
C GLY A 53 -2.98 26.57 -15.91
N HIS A 54 -2.77 25.26 -15.83
CA HIS A 54 -3.80 24.25 -16.01
C HIS A 54 -3.72 23.23 -14.86
N HIS A 55 -4.68 23.30 -13.93
CA HIS A 55 -4.82 22.38 -12.81
C HIS A 55 -5.20 20.97 -13.32
N PHE A 56 -4.20 20.16 -13.69
CA PHE A 56 -4.37 18.73 -13.91
C PHE A 56 -4.08 17.98 -12.60
N GLU A 57 -5.12 17.80 -11.78
CA GLU A 57 -5.03 17.06 -10.52
C GLU A 57 -4.86 15.56 -10.78
N VAL A 58 -3.75 14.99 -10.29
CA VAL A 58 -3.48 13.55 -10.30
C VAL A 58 -4.47 12.84 -9.38
N ASP A 59 -5.07 11.74 -9.83
CA ASP A 59 -5.89 10.87 -8.98
C ASP A 59 -5.00 10.09 -8.00
N LEU A 60 -4.68 10.72 -6.87
CA LEU A 60 -3.81 10.21 -5.81
C LEU A 60 -4.39 10.63 -4.46
N SER A 61 -4.53 9.69 -3.52
CA SER A 61 -5.08 9.95 -2.19
C SER A 61 -4.23 9.32 -1.11
N TYR A 62 -3.98 10.07 -0.03
CA TYR A 62 -3.29 9.56 1.16
C TYR A 62 -4.29 8.86 2.08
N ILE A 63 -4.14 7.55 2.24
CA ILE A 63 -4.90 6.76 3.23
C ILE A 63 -4.27 6.92 4.62
N SER A 64 -2.96 7.10 4.67
CA SER A 64 -2.21 7.60 5.83
C SER A 64 -1.03 8.43 5.30
N THR A 65 -0.20 9.00 6.17
CA THR A 65 1.03 9.69 5.69
C THR A 65 2.00 8.81 4.93
N LYS A 66 1.92 7.48 5.08
CA LYS A 66 2.85 6.52 4.48
C LYS A 66 2.19 5.56 3.51
N VAL A 67 0.87 5.64 3.32
CA VAL A 67 0.13 4.82 2.37
C VAL A 67 -0.67 5.70 1.45
N ILE A 68 -0.31 5.65 0.18
CA ILE A 68 -0.97 6.33 -0.91
C ILE A 68 -1.73 5.29 -1.74
N VAL A 69 -2.89 5.68 -2.23
CA VAL A 69 -3.62 4.95 -3.27
C VAL A 69 -3.82 5.84 -4.49
N MET A 70 -3.72 5.28 -5.69
CA MET A 70 -3.90 6.03 -6.93
C MET A 70 -4.44 5.16 -8.06
N SER A 71 -4.97 5.80 -9.11
CA SER A 71 -5.23 5.12 -10.38
C SER A 71 -3.92 4.72 -11.07
N THR A 72 -4.00 3.85 -12.07
CA THR A 72 -2.79 3.37 -12.77
C THR A 72 -2.08 4.49 -13.56
N PRO A 73 -0.74 4.61 -13.43
CA PRO A 73 0.06 5.48 -14.29
C PRO A 73 -0.01 5.06 -15.77
N ARG A 74 0.30 5.99 -16.67
CA ARG A 74 0.33 5.78 -18.14
C ARG A 74 1.53 6.48 -18.80
N ASP A 75 2.24 5.78 -19.69
CA ASP A 75 3.38 6.33 -20.46
C ASP A 75 2.95 7.41 -21.48
N ASN A 76 1.75 7.28 -22.07
CA ASN A 76 1.23 8.19 -23.10
C ASN A 76 -0.27 8.44 -22.88
N PRO A 77 -0.66 9.16 -21.82
CA PRO A 77 -2.07 9.46 -21.61
C PRO A 77 -2.58 10.39 -22.74
N SER A 78 -3.78 10.12 -23.26
CA SER A 78 -4.48 11.09 -24.11
C SER A 78 -4.66 12.42 -23.36
N GLU A 79 -4.86 13.55 -24.05
CA GLU A 79 -5.00 14.89 -23.41
C GLU A 79 -6.06 14.91 -22.28
N ILE A 80 -7.14 14.13 -22.43
CA ILE A 80 -8.21 13.98 -21.43
C ILE A 80 -7.75 13.14 -20.22
N SER A 81 -6.85 12.17 -20.43
CA SER A 81 -6.27 11.29 -19.41
C SER A 81 -4.96 11.81 -18.82
N GLY A 82 -4.44 12.96 -19.30
CA GLY A 82 -3.10 13.51 -19.01
C GLY A 82 -2.74 13.60 -17.52
N ARG A 83 -3.77 13.58 -16.66
CA ARG A 83 -3.69 13.56 -15.19
C ARG A 83 -2.97 12.34 -14.61
N GLN A 84 -2.78 11.26 -15.37
CA GLN A 84 -2.11 10.04 -14.91
C GLN A 84 -0.82 9.73 -15.70
N SER A 85 -0.14 10.76 -16.24
CA SER A 85 1.20 10.59 -16.81
C SER A 85 2.14 9.96 -15.78
N ALA A 86 2.81 8.88 -16.17
CA ALA A 86 3.79 8.20 -15.33
C ALA A 86 4.94 9.13 -14.93
N GLU A 87 5.40 9.98 -15.84
CA GLU A 87 6.44 10.97 -15.59
C GLU A 87 6.00 12.00 -14.55
N LEU A 88 4.78 12.53 -14.68
CA LEU A 88 4.25 13.52 -13.75
C LEU A 88 4.03 12.92 -12.35
N ILE A 89 3.53 11.68 -12.27
CA ILE A 89 3.40 10.96 -11.01
C ILE A 89 4.78 10.70 -10.39
N ARG A 90 5.76 10.27 -11.19
CA ARG A 90 7.14 10.09 -10.73
C ARG A 90 7.68 11.39 -10.15
N ASP A 91 7.59 12.51 -10.87
CA ASP A 91 8.13 13.80 -10.41
C ASP A 91 7.47 14.25 -9.10
N LEU A 92 6.16 14.05 -8.98
CA LEU A 92 5.43 14.32 -7.74
C LEU A 92 5.96 13.46 -6.58
N LEU A 93 6.11 12.14 -6.78
CA LEU A 93 6.56 11.22 -5.74
C LEU A 93 8.04 11.43 -5.37
N ASP A 94 8.90 11.67 -6.36
CA ASP A 94 10.31 11.98 -6.18
C ASP A 94 10.47 13.26 -5.33
N THR A 95 9.67 14.29 -5.63
CA THR A 95 9.69 15.57 -4.91
C THR A 95 9.12 15.44 -3.50
N LYS A 96 7.97 14.77 -3.33
CA LYS A 96 7.27 14.70 -2.03
C LYS A 96 7.85 13.69 -1.07
N HIS A 97 8.48 12.63 -1.58
CA HIS A 97 8.99 11.53 -0.76
C HIS A 97 10.50 11.32 -0.89
N SER A 98 11.23 12.25 -1.53
CA SER A 98 12.69 12.15 -1.70
C SER A 98 13.12 10.77 -2.23
N GLN A 99 12.37 10.27 -3.22
CA GLN A 99 12.49 8.92 -3.78
C GLN A 99 12.37 7.74 -2.77
N SER A 100 11.91 7.96 -1.54
CA SER A 100 11.64 6.93 -0.53
C SER A 100 10.23 6.36 -0.67
N TYR A 101 9.93 5.78 -1.84
CA TYR A 101 8.64 5.14 -2.12
C TYR A 101 8.79 3.83 -2.90
N MET A 102 7.75 3.01 -2.86
CA MET A 102 7.62 1.81 -3.67
C MET A 102 6.18 1.72 -4.20
N LEU A 103 6.03 1.45 -5.50
CA LEU A 103 4.75 1.15 -6.11
C LEU A 103 4.42 -0.34 -5.91
N PHE A 104 3.24 -0.60 -5.39
CA PHE A 104 2.64 -1.92 -5.28
C PHE A 104 1.50 -2.01 -6.29
N SER A 105 1.79 -2.62 -7.43
CA SER A 105 0.83 -2.82 -8.50
C SER A 105 -0.05 -4.02 -8.17
N LEU A 106 -1.36 -3.85 -8.14
CA LEU A 106 -2.32 -4.96 -8.00
C LEU A 106 -2.63 -5.63 -9.35
N ASP A 107 -2.00 -5.17 -10.43
CA ASP A 107 -2.30 -5.61 -11.78
C ASP A 107 -1.82 -7.03 -12.03
N GLN A 108 -2.61 -7.77 -12.80
CA GLN A 108 -2.30 -9.14 -13.13
C GLN A 108 -1.33 -9.20 -14.32
N GLN A 109 -0.19 -9.88 -14.12
CA GLN A 109 0.87 -10.01 -15.14
C GLN A 109 0.38 -10.60 -16.47
N HIS A 110 -0.62 -11.47 -16.47
CA HIS A 110 -1.09 -12.15 -17.69
C HIS A 110 -1.96 -11.27 -18.61
N ARG A 111 -2.28 -10.03 -18.21
CA ARG A 111 -3.06 -9.10 -19.05
C ARG A 111 -2.25 -8.41 -20.14
N ASN A 112 -0.93 -8.65 -20.24
CA ASN A 112 -0.05 -8.12 -21.30
C ASN A 112 -0.25 -6.62 -21.59
N HIS A 113 -0.66 -5.85 -20.60
CA HIS A 113 -0.95 -4.42 -20.75
C HIS A 113 -0.28 -3.66 -19.61
N SER A 114 1.06 -3.65 -19.62
CA SER A 114 1.81 -2.69 -18.81
C SER A 114 1.41 -1.30 -19.30
N THR A 115 0.61 -0.60 -18.50
CA THR A 115 0.14 0.75 -18.85
C THR A 115 1.29 1.77 -18.82
N TYR A 116 2.38 1.42 -18.14
CA TYR A 116 3.59 2.21 -18.05
C TYR A 116 4.86 1.33 -17.95
N ARG A 117 6.01 1.93 -18.22
CA ARG A 117 7.34 1.32 -18.04
C ARG A 117 7.84 1.48 -16.61
N LYS A 118 8.25 0.38 -15.97
CA LYS A 118 8.69 0.37 -14.56
C LYS A 118 9.96 1.19 -14.32
N GLU A 119 10.77 1.35 -15.36
CA GLU A 119 12.01 2.13 -15.36
C GLU A 119 11.75 3.61 -15.07
N ILE A 120 10.57 4.13 -15.41
CA ILE A 120 10.16 5.50 -15.10
C ILE A 120 10.16 5.74 -13.59
N PHE A 121 9.78 4.74 -12.80
CA PHE A 121 9.76 4.81 -11.33
C PHE A 121 11.05 4.25 -10.71
N HIS A 122 12.18 4.35 -11.42
CA HIS A 122 13.48 3.86 -10.93
C HIS A 122 13.47 2.35 -10.59
N ASN A 123 12.63 1.57 -11.29
CA ASN A 123 12.36 0.15 -10.99
C ASN A 123 11.80 -0.11 -9.58
N LYS A 124 11.21 0.90 -8.93
CA LYS A 124 10.55 0.80 -7.62
C LYS A 124 9.09 0.36 -7.77
N VAL A 125 8.89 -0.77 -8.44
CA VAL A 125 7.55 -1.34 -8.69
C VAL A 125 7.55 -2.84 -8.39
N ILE A 126 6.65 -3.26 -7.51
CA ILE A 126 6.41 -4.66 -7.15
C ILE A 126 5.00 -5.04 -7.59
N ASP A 127 4.87 -6.11 -8.37
CA ASP A 127 3.55 -6.67 -8.73
C ASP A 127 3.06 -7.60 -7.61
N LEU A 128 1.89 -7.29 -7.04
CA LEU A 128 1.19 -8.04 -5.99
C LEU A 128 -0.30 -8.19 -6.33
N PRO A 129 -0.65 -9.04 -7.30
CA PRO A 129 -2.05 -9.28 -7.64
C PRO A 129 -2.78 -9.93 -6.47
N LEU A 130 -3.95 -9.39 -6.11
CA LEU A 130 -4.78 -9.87 -4.99
C LEU A 130 -5.89 -10.83 -5.42
N ALA A 131 -6.42 -10.66 -6.63
CA ALA A 131 -7.47 -11.52 -7.18
C ALA A 131 -7.45 -11.51 -8.70
N ASP A 132 -8.13 -12.49 -9.28
CA ASP A 132 -8.73 -12.40 -10.60
C ASP A 132 -10.11 -11.76 -10.46
N GLU A 133 -10.48 -10.86 -11.38
CA GLU A 133 -11.72 -10.06 -11.31
C GLU A 133 -12.99 -10.89 -11.11
N LYS A 134 -12.92 -12.18 -11.43
CA LYS A 134 -14.01 -13.16 -11.32
C LYS A 134 -14.12 -13.81 -9.95
N HIS A 135 -13.13 -13.67 -9.07
CA HIS A 135 -13.03 -14.41 -7.83
C HIS A 135 -12.69 -13.52 -6.65
N SER A 136 -13.17 -13.89 -5.46
CA SER A 136 -12.69 -13.26 -4.24
C SER A 136 -11.17 -13.52 -4.07
N PRO A 137 -10.39 -12.53 -3.62
CA PRO A 137 -9.01 -12.72 -3.21
C PRO A 137 -8.87 -13.92 -2.27
N ARG A 138 -7.85 -14.76 -2.47
CA ARG A 138 -7.54 -15.81 -1.51
C ARG A 138 -6.92 -15.15 -0.29
N LEU A 139 -7.27 -15.63 0.91
CA LEU A 139 -6.72 -15.10 2.17
C LEU A 139 -5.18 -15.04 2.16
N ILE A 140 -4.53 -16.04 1.58
CA ILE A 140 -3.07 -16.09 1.48
C ILE A 140 -2.49 -14.94 0.64
N ASP A 141 -3.17 -14.51 -0.42
CA ASP A 141 -2.72 -13.41 -1.28
C ASP A 141 -2.86 -12.08 -0.54
N VAL A 142 -3.97 -11.91 0.20
CA VAL A 142 -4.21 -10.74 1.07
C VAL A 142 -3.15 -10.63 2.16
N LEU A 143 -2.83 -11.75 2.82
CA LEU A 143 -1.80 -11.79 3.87
C LEU A 143 -0.42 -11.49 3.30
N CYS A 144 -0.06 -12.07 2.15
CA CYS A 144 1.21 -11.82 1.47
C CYS A 144 1.35 -10.34 1.08
N PHE A 145 0.29 -9.75 0.53
CA PHE A 145 0.24 -8.32 0.24
C PHE A 145 0.47 -7.48 1.50
N CYS A 146 -0.30 -7.72 2.57
CA CYS A 146 -0.18 -6.94 3.80
C CYS A 146 1.22 -7.06 4.40
N GLN A 147 1.80 -8.26 4.42
CA GLN A 147 3.16 -8.51 4.92
C GLN A 147 4.22 -7.78 4.11
N LYS A 148 4.15 -7.82 2.78
CA LYS A 148 5.13 -7.15 1.90
C LYS A 148 5.08 -5.64 2.04
N VAL A 149 3.88 -5.05 2.03
CA VAL A 149 3.70 -3.61 2.25
C VAL A 149 4.20 -3.21 3.65
N SER A 150 3.82 -3.97 4.68
CA SER A 150 4.27 -3.72 6.06
C SER A 150 5.79 -3.78 6.20
N SER A 151 6.42 -4.79 5.59
CA SER A 151 7.87 -4.97 5.67
C SER A 151 8.59 -3.78 5.05
N PHE A 152 8.17 -3.34 3.86
CA PHE A 152 8.71 -2.14 3.22
C PHE A 152 8.53 -0.88 4.09
N LEU A 153 7.37 -0.71 4.72
CA LEU A 153 7.14 0.43 5.63
C LEU A 153 7.99 0.39 6.89
N LEU A 154 8.40 -0.80 7.34
CA LEU A 154 9.25 -0.99 8.52
C LEU A 154 10.74 -0.80 8.22
N GLU A 155 11.18 -1.00 6.98
CA GLU A 155 12.59 -0.83 6.58
C GLU A 155 13.11 0.59 6.82
N SER A 156 12.25 1.61 6.66
CA SER A 156 12.60 2.99 6.98
C SER A 156 11.36 3.81 7.31
N THR A 157 11.49 4.73 8.27
CA THR A 157 10.44 5.69 8.62
C THR A 157 10.16 6.70 7.49
N SER A 158 11.07 6.85 6.51
CA SER A 158 10.85 7.67 5.31
C SER A 158 10.01 6.97 4.24
N ASN A 159 9.89 5.64 4.29
CA ASN A 159 9.26 4.85 3.22
C ASN A 159 7.77 5.13 3.09
N THR A 160 7.32 5.31 1.85
CA THR A 160 5.92 5.55 1.48
C THR A 160 5.45 4.49 0.48
N ALA A 161 4.45 3.70 0.84
CA ALA A 161 3.85 2.70 -0.03
C ALA A 161 2.81 3.35 -0.96
N VAL A 162 2.89 3.08 -2.25
CA VAL A 162 1.95 3.59 -3.26
C VAL A 162 1.23 2.41 -3.90
N ILE A 163 -0.06 2.24 -3.62
CA ILE A 163 -0.86 1.12 -4.14
C ILE A 163 -1.68 1.60 -5.34
N HIS A 164 -1.62 0.87 -6.45
CA HIS A 164 -2.43 1.20 -7.63
C HIS A 164 -2.96 -0.06 -8.33
N CYS A 165 -3.96 0.15 -9.19
CA CYS A 165 -4.53 -0.87 -10.06
C CYS A 165 -5.05 -0.23 -11.35
N ALA A 166 -5.00 -0.96 -12.46
CA ALA A 166 -5.53 -0.59 -13.77
C ALA A 166 -7.06 -0.56 -13.79
N ASP A 167 -7.72 -1.55 -13.19
CA ASP A 167 -9.14 -1.84 -13.44
C ASP A 167 -10.07 -1.71 -12.22
N GLY A 168 -9.68 -1.00 -11.15
CA GLY A 168 -10.67 -0.81 -10.09
C GLY A 168 -10.34 0.08 -8.91
N ARG A 169 -11.25 1.05 -8.68
CA ARG A 169 -11.45 1.69 -7.37
C ARG A 169 -11.69 0.65 -6.27
N ASN A 170 -12.39 -0.44 -6.60
CA ASN A 170 -12.78 -1.48 -5.64
C ASN A 170 -11.59 -2.34 -5.18
N GLN A 171 -10.68 -2.71 -6.08
CA GLN A 171 -9.50 -3.52 -5.71
C GLN A 171 -8.54 -2.72 -4.84
N ILE A 172 -8.32 -1.45 -5.19
CA ILE A 172 -7.55 -0.51 -4.38
C ILE A 172 -8.19 -0.33 -2.99
N ALA A 173 -9.51 -0.16 -2.93
CA ALA A 173 -10.24 -0.04 -1.67
C ALA A 173 -10.09 -1.31 -0.82
N PHE A 174 -10.27 -2.48 -1.43
CA PHE A 174 -10.12 -3.76 -0.76
C PHE A 174 -8.71 -3.96 -0.19
N ALA A 175 -7.68 -3.64 -0.97
CA ALA A 175 -6.28 -3.72 -0.56
C ALA A 175 -5.98 -2.79 0.63
N ALA A 176 -6.38 -1.52 0.52
CA ALA A 176 -6.18 -0.54 1.58
C ALA A 176 -6.94 -0.91 2.87
N CYS A 177 -8.22 -1.31 2.76
CA CYS A 177 -9.02 -1.76 3.89
C CYS A 177 -8.45 -3.02 4.54
N SER A 178 -7.93 -3.95 3.74
CA SER A 178 -7.28 -5.16 4.23
C SER A 178 -5.99 -4.84 4.99
N LEU A 179 -5.20 -3.88 4.53
CA LEU A 179 -4.01 -3.42 5.26
C LEU A 179 -4.39 -2.76 6.60
N ILE A 180 -5.40 -1.89 6.61
CA ILE A 180 -5.92 -1.26 7.84
C ILE A 180 -6.42 -2.33 8.83
N ALA A 181 -7.15 -3.33 8.34
CA ALA A 181 -7.65 -4.46 9.12
C ALA A 181 -6.51 -5.30 9.68
N TYR A 182 -5.51 -5.61 8.85
CA TYR A 182 -4.34 -6.40 9.20
C TYR A 182 -3.56 -5.80 10.37
N HIS A 183 -3.45 -4.48 10.42
CA HIS A 183 -2.80 -3.77 11.54
C HIS A 183 -3.71 -3.52 12.74
N GLY A 184 -4.98 -3.94 12.69
CA GLY A 184 -5.92 -3.79 13.79
C GLY A 184 -6.12 -2.33 14.20
N ILE A 185 -6.12 -1.40 13.24
CA ILE A 185 -6.35 0.03 13.49
C ILE A 185 -7.78 0.24 14.01
N PHE A 186 -8.74 -0.44 13.37
CA PHE A 186 -10.13 -0.49 13.80
C PHE A 186 -10.57 -1.94 14.01
N GLN A 187 -11.45 -2.16 14.98
CA GLN A 187 -12.00 -3.48 15.28
C GLN A 187 -13.25 -3.82 14.48
N GLN A 188 -13.93 -2.80 13.92
CA GLN A 188 -15.19 -2.95 13.19
C GLN A 188 -14.99 -2.62 11.72
N VAL A 189 -15.51 -3.47 10.84
CA VAL A 189 -15.39 -3.32 9.37
C VAL A 189 -15.95 -1.98 8.90
N ASP A 190 -17.09 -1.53 9.45
CA ASP A 190 -17.70 -0.26 9.09
C ASP A 190 -16.78 0.95 9.37
N HIS A 191 -15.97 0.89 10.44
CA HIS A 191 -15.01 1.95 10.74
C HIS A 191 -13.86 1.97 9.73
N ILE A 192 -13.41 0.80 9.28
CA ILE A 192 -12.36 0.66 8.26
C ILE A 192 -12.83 1.26 6.94
N VAL A 193 -14.03 0.88 6.50
CA VAL A 193 -14.62 1.36 5.25
C VAL A 193 -14.83 2.87 5.30
N ARG A 194 -15.46 3.40 6.36
CA ARG A 194 -15.67 4.85 6.53
C ARG A 194 -14.35 5.63 6.58
N TYR A 195 -13.33 5.07 7.24
CA TYR A 195 -12.01 5.69 7.28
C TYR A 195 -11.38 5.79 5.88
N TYR A 196 -11.47 4.72 5.09
CA TYR A 196 -10.98 4.70 3.71
C TYR A 196 -11.77 5.68 2.83
N GLU A 197 -13.10 5.64 2.87
CA GLU A 197 -13.98 6.52 2.10
C GLU A 197 -13.71 7.99 2.40
N ALA A 198 -13.61 8.37 3.67
CA ALA A 198 -13.34 9.74 4.08
C ALA A 198 -12.00 10.29 3.53
N ARG A 199 -11.05 9.41 3.19
CA ARG A 199 -9.73 9.78 2.65
C ARG A 199 -9.65 9.68 1.14
N ARG A 200 -10.29 8.68 0.55
CA ARG A 200 -10.34 8.49 -0.90
C ARG A 200 -11.27 9.51 -1.57
N CYS A 201 -12.39 9.82 -0.91
CA CYS A 201 -13.43 10.75 -1.37
C CYS A 201 -13.29 12.14 -0.72
N ALA A 202 -12.12 12.50 -0.19
CA ALA A 202 -11.85 13.88 0.26
C ALA A 202 -11.68 14.84 -0.93
N HIS A 203 -12.74 14.93 -1.74
CA HIS A 203 -13.19 16.11 -2.47
C HIS A 203 -14.68 16.23 -2.09
N PRO A 204 -15.08 17.27 -1.34
CA PRO A 204 -16.50 17.53 -1.12
C PRO A 204 -17.14 17.77 -2.49
N LEU A 205 -18.27 17.12 -2.72
CA LEU A 205 -19.26 17.66 -3.65
C LEU A 205 -19.61 19.07 -3.16
N LEU A 206 -19.04 20.09 -3.79
CA LEU A 206 -19.54 21.46 -3.82
C LEU A 206 -19.35 22.01 -5.23
#